data_AF-A0A101IE35-F1
#
_entry.id   AF-A0A101IE35-F1
#
_cell.length_a   1.000
_cell.length_b   1.000
_cell.length_c   1.000
_cell.angle_alpha   90.00
_cell.angle_beta   90.00
_cell.angle_gamma   90.00
#
_symmetry.space_group_name_H-M   'P 1'
#
loop_
_entity.id
_entity.type
_entity.pdbx_description
1 polymer ?
#
loop_
_entity_poly.entity_id
_entity_poly.type
_entity_poly.pdbx_seq_one_letter_code
_entity_poly.pdbx_strand_id
1 'polypeptide(L)'
;MKTTRSMVLVSSDPESLDRGALDVFSTLQKQITKFGLEEEIALSMITDISKHAMSPLILVYPDAVIYGPVTTDDVPRIVEEHLYKGRVVEEKQISAYDLSGRVAWLSSRKGTMPAENRIVLKNVGLIDPENIEEYIINEGYEALGTVLKEMTPDETIKVIKDSGLQGRGGAGFPTGLKWQFVNGAKGNKKYVICNADESEPGTFKDRLVLEGDPHGIIEAMLIAAYAVGADEGYVYIRGEYGLAISRMQKAIQQARDYNLLGENIFGTDFSFDIHIHAGAGAYICGEETALIESIEGNRGEPRPRPPYPTTAGLWQKPTLVNNVETLANIPAIIRNGGAWYKNIGTPSSPGTKVYTVLGNVNVTGLIEVPMG
;
A
#
# COMPACT_ATOMS: atom_id res chain seq x y z
N MET A 1 -29.17 2.24 2.11
CA MET A 1 -28.10 1.90 1.14
C MET A 1 -28.74 1.14 -0.01
N LYS A 2 -28.55 1.59 -1.25
CA LYS A 2 -28.86 0.74 -2.41
C LYS A 2 -27.81 -0.37 -2.42
N THR A 3 -28.23 -1.61 -2.27
CA THR A 3 -27.34 -2.77 -2.25
C THR A 3 -26.96 -3.09 -3.69
N THR A 4 -25.74 -2.74 -4.10
CA THR A 4 -25.22 -3.10 -5.43
C THR A 4 -24.73 -4.54 -5.43
N ARG A 5 -25.26 -5.33 -6.35
CA ARG A 5 -24.94 -6.76 -6.53
C ARG A 5 -23.56 -6.95 -7.16
N SER A 6 -23.17 -6.06 -8.08
CA SER A 6 -21.88 -6.14 -8.76
C SER A 6 -21.27 -4.75 -8.91
N MET A 7 -19.94 -4.66 -8.83
CA MET A 7 -19.18 -3.44 -9.11
C MET A 7 -18.30 -3.67 -10.34
N VAL A 8 -18.44 -2.80 -11.33
CA VAL A 8 -17.76 -2.85 -12.62
C VAL A 8 -16.83 -1.65 -12.71
N LEU A 9 -15.53 -1.92 -12.81
CA LEU A 9 -14.49 -0.91 -12.87
C LEU A 9 -13.85 -0.91 -14.26
N VAL A 10 -13.73 0.25 -14.90
CA VAL A 10 -13.07 0.42 -16.20
C VAL A 10 -11.74 1.13 -16.01
N SER A 11 -10.67 0.65 -16.62
CA SER A 11 -9.35 1.30 -16.52
C SER A 11 -9.35 2.67 -17.20
N SER A 12 -8.73 3.68 -16.56
CA SER A 12 -8.71 5.08 -17.00
C SER A 12 -7.32 5.71 -16.96
N ASP A 13 -6.27 4.90 -16.96
CA ASP A 13 -4.91 5.39 -17.19
C ASP A 13 -4.77 5.98 -18.61
N PRO A 14 -3.74 6.83 -18.87
CA PRO A 14 -3.61 7.53 -20.14
C PRO A 14 -3.67 6.65 -21.39
N GLU A 15 -3.20 5.41 -21.33
CA GLU A 15 -3.23 4.50 -22.47
C GLU A 15 -4.59 3.82 -22.62
N SER A 16 -5.23 3.42 -21.52
CA SER A 16 -6.63 2.99 -21.57
C SER A 16 -7.51 4.05 -22.23
N LEU A 17 -7.31 5.32 -21.90
CA LEU A 17 -8.02 6.44 -22.53
C LEU A 17 -7.70 6.55 -24.03
N ASP A 18 -6.42 6.47 -24.42
CA ASP A 18 -5.99 6.49 -25.83
C ASP A 18 -6.58 5.31 -26.64
N ARG A 19 -6.78 4.16 -25.99
CA ARG A 19 -7.38 2.95 -26.57
C ARG A 19 -8.90 2.86 -26.45
N GLY A 20 -9.57 3.95 -26.07
CA GLY A 20 -11.04 4.03 -26.12
C GLY A 20 -11.76 3.58 -24.83
N ALA A 21 -11.13 3.63 -23.66
CA ALA A 21 -11.78 3.29 -22.39
C ALA A 21 -13.04 4.12 -22.10
N LEU A 22 -13.08 5.40 -22.52
CA LEU A 22 -14.28 6.23 -22.40
C LEU A 22 -15.44 5.66 -23.22
N ASP A 23 -15.15 5.13 -24.41
CA ASP A 23 -16.14 4.51 -25.27
C ASP A 23 -16.64 3.18 -24.68
N VAL A 24 -15.72 2.38 -24.12
CA VAL A 24 -16.07 1.16 -23.35
C VAL A 24 -16.97 1.50 -22.17
N PHE A 25 -16.62 2.51 -21.37
CA PHE A 25 -17.40 2.96 -20.22
C PHE A 25 -18.80 3.43 -20.64
N SER A 26 -18.89 4.27 -21.68
CA SER A 26 -20.19 4.76 -22.18
C SER A 26 -21.06 3.63 -22.75
N THR A 27 -20.43 2.61 -23.36
CA THR A 27 -21.13 1.44 -23.90
C THR A 27 -21.63 0.54 -22.77
N LEU A 28 -20.84 0.34 -21.71
CA LEU A 28 -21.26 -0.39 -20.50
C LEU A 28 -22.47 0.26 -19.88
N GLN A 29 -22.46 1.59 -19.71
CA GLN A 29 -23.59 2.32 -19.16
C GLN A 29 -24.86 2.07 -19.97
N LYS A 30 -24.79 2.21 -21.31
CA LYS A 30 -25.93 1.95 -22.20
C LYS A 30 -26.46 0.52 -22.10
N GLN A 31 -25.57 -0.47 -22.03
CA GLN A 31 -25.98 -1.88 -21.95
C GLN A 31 -26.56 -2.22 -20.57
N ILE A 32 -25.99 -1.71 -19.48
CA ILE A 32 -26.53 -1.88 -18.12
C ILE A 32 -27.96 -1.32 -18.04
N THR A 33 -28.20 -0.12 -18.59
CA THR A 33 -29.55 0.45 -18.72
C THR A 33 -30.47 -0.45 -19.54
N LYS A 34 -30.01 -0.95 -20.69
CA LYS A 34 -30.80 -1.82 -21.58
C LYS A 34 -31.26 -3.11 -20.89
N PHE A 35 -30.45 -3.69 -20.01
CA PHE A 35 -30.80 -4.88 -19.22
C PHE A 35 -31.51 -4.56 -17.91
N GLY A 36 -31.75 -3.27 -17.59
CA GLY A 36 -32.43 -2.85 -16.37
C GLY A 36 -31.61 -3.05 -15.09
N LEU A 37 -30.28 -3.07 -15.19
CA LEU A 37 -29.36 -3.42 -14.10
C LEU A 37 -28.83 -2.19 -13.33
N GLU A 38 -29.38 -1.01 -13.56
CA GLU A 38 -28.87 0.27 -13.03
C GLU A 38 -28.92 0.39 -11.50
N GLU A 39 -29.83 -0.35 -10.86
CA GLU A 39 -29.94 -0.38 -9.40
C GLU A 39 -29.09 -1.49 -8.77
N GLU A 40 -28.59 -2.43 -9.58
CA GLU A 40 -27.84 -3.61 -9.14
C GLU A 40 -26.34 -3.50 -9.45
N ILE A 41 -25.93 -2.63 -10.37
CA ILE A 41 -24.54 -2.54 -10.83
C ILE A 41 -23.97 -1.14 -10.63
N ALA A 42 -22.89 -1.05 -9.85
CA ALA A 42 -22.08 0.15 -9.75
C ALA A 42 -21.06 0.16 -10.90
N LEU A 43 -21.04 1.22 -11.71
CA LEU A 43 -20.06 1.39 -12.79
C LEU A 43 -19.18 2.61 -12.50
N SER A 44 -17.87 2.42 -12.42
CA SER A 44 -16.91 3.51 -12.19
C SER A 44 -15.63 3.31 -13.00
N MET A 45 -14.87 4.39 -13.16
CA MET A 45 -13.53 4.34 -13.74
C MET A 45 -12.47 4.31 -12.64
N ILE A 46 -11.40 3.57 -12.85
CA ILE A 46 -10.26 3.47 -11.95
C ILE A 46 -8.96 3.70 -12.71
N THR A 47 -8.00 4.36 -12.07
CA THR A 47 -6.65 4.45 -12.62
C THR A 47 -5.94 3.13 -12.34
N ASP A 48 -5.67 2.34 -13.39
CA ASP A 48 -4.85 1.14 -13.26
C ASP A 48 -3.36 1.49 -13.46
N ILE A 49 -2.49 0.85 -12.67
CA ILE A 49 -1.03 0.95 -12.77
C ILE A 49 -0.46 -0.29 -13.49
N SER A 50 -1.31 -1.24 -13.89
CA SER A 50 -0.94 -2.46 -14.61
C SER A 50 -0.91 -2.29 -16.14
N LYS A 51 0.28 -2.56 -16.70
CA LYS A 51 0.72 -2.63 -18.11
C LYS A 51 -0.22 -2.33 -19.30
N HIS A 52 0.45 -1.59 -20.19
CA HIS A 52 0.22 -1.19 -21.57
C HIS A 52 -0.35 -2.19 -22.60
N ALA A 53 -0.29 -3.51 -22.44
CA ALA A 53 -0.66 -4.42 -23.55
C ALA A 53 -2.16 -4.78 -23.58
N MET A 54 -2.82 -4.76 -22.42
CA MET A 54 -4.17 -5.34 -22.25
C MET A 54 -5.25 -4.31 -21.93
N SER A 55 -4.94 -3.02 -21.98
CA SER A 55 -5.93 -1.94 -21.88
C SER A 55 -6.79 -1.79 -23.14
N PRO A 56 -8.07 -1.37 -23.02
CA PRO A 56 -8.82 -1.12 -21.78
C PRO A 56 -9.21 -2.40 -21.02
N LEU A 57 -9.28 -2.32 -19.69
CA LEU A 57 -9.67 -3.41 -18.80
C LEU A 57 -11.05 -3.17 -18.18
N ILE A 58 -11.79 -4.25 -17.91
CA ILE A 58 -12.98 -4.24 -17.06
C ILE A 58 -12.77 -5.20 -15.89
N LEU A 59 -12.90 -4.74 -14.65
CA LEU A 59 -12.94 -5.59 -13.46
C LEU A 59 -14.37 -5.72 -12.96
N VAL A 60 -14.78 -6.91 -12.56
CA VAL A 60 -16.12 -7.21 -12.04
C VAL A 60 -16.02 -7.86 -10.67
N TYR A 61 -16.52 -7.17 -9.65
CA TYR A 61 -16.70 -7.68 -8.27
C TYR A 61 -18.15 -8.10 -8.02
N PRO A 62 -18.42 -9.05 -7.10
CA PRO A 62 -17.45 -9.72 -6.20
C PRO A 62 -16.67 -10.87 -6.85
N ASP A 63 -16.98 -11.24 -8.09
CA ASP A 63 -16.40 -12.41 -8.78
C ASP A 63 -14.89 -12.29 -9.04
N ALA A 64 -14.31 -11.10 -8.83
CA ALA A 64 -12.89 -10.78 -9.06
C ALA A 64 -12.41 -11.15 -10.49
N VAL A 65 -13.30 -11.00 -11.47
CA VAL A 65 -13.03 -11.31 -12.88
C VAL A 65 -12.51 -10.07 -13.58
N ILE A 66 -11.48 -10.25 -14.39
CA ILE A 66 -10.86 -9.16 -15.15
C ILE A 66 -10.97 -9.49 -16.62
N TYR A 67 -11.43 -8.55 -17.43
CA TYR A 67 -11.55 -8.68 -18.88
C TYR A 67 -10.59 -7.75 -19.57
N GLY A 68 -10.00 -8.21 -20.67
CA GLY A 68 -9.31 -7.34 -21.61
C GLY A 68 -8.42 -8.04 -22.65
N PRO A 69 -7.83 -7.28 -23.59
CA PRO A 69 -8.24 -5.92 -23.92
C PRO A 69 -9.70 -5.89 -24.38
N VAL A 70 -10.44 -4.94 -23.84
CA VAL A 70 -11.88 -4.78 -24.07
C VAL A 70 -12.11 -3.67 -25.09
N THR A 71 -12.90 -3.99 -26.11
CA THR A 71 -13.43 -3.04 -27.07
C THR A 71 -14.93 -2.83 -26.86
N THR A 72 -15.52 -1.82 -27.49
CA THR A 72 -16.98 -1.60 -27.43
C THR A 72 -17.80 -2.79 -27.92
N ASP A 73 -17.23 -3.63 -28.80
CA ASP A 73 -17.89 -4.81 -29.36
C ASP A 73 -17.96 -5.98 -28.36
N ASP A 74 -17.07 -6.00 -27.38
CA ASP A 74 -17.03 -7.02 -26.34
C ASP A 74 -18.08 -6.75 -25.24
N VAL A 75 -18.41 -5.48 -25.03
CA VAL A 75 -19.27 -5.01 -23.93
C VAL A 75 -20.66 -5.66 -23.90
N PRO A 76 -21.43 -5.76 -25.02
CA PRO A 76 -22.73 -6.40 -25.00
C PRO A 76 -22.70 -7.82 -24.46
N ARG A 77 -21.64 -8.56 -24.80
CA ARG A 77 -21.49 -9.95 -24.37
C ARG A 77 -21.10 -10.05 -22.90
N ILE A 78 -20.19 -9.21 -22.42
CA ILE A 78 -19.81 -9.15 -20.99
C ILE A 78 -21.04 -8.81 -20.14
N VAL A 79 -21.86 -7.84 -20.58
CA VAL A 79 -23.07 -7.45 -19.85
C VAL A 79 -24.11 -8.56 -19.88
N GLU A 80 -24.36 -9.17 -21.03
CA GLU A 80 -25.38 -10.22 -21.16
C GLU A 80 -24.99 -11.50 -20.42
N GLU A 81 -23.79 -12.03 -20.65
CA GLU A 81 -23.39 -13.31 -20.08
C GLU A 81 -22.99 -13.17 -18.62
N HIS A 82 -22.12 -12.22 -18.29
CA HIS A 82 -21.60 -12.11 -16.93
C HIS A 82 -22.54 -11.32 -16.04
N LEU A 83 -22.83 -10.07 -16.40
CA LEU A 83 -23.59 -9.20 -15.52
C LEU A 83 -25.07 -9.59 -15.44
N TYR A 84 -25.71 -10.05 -16.52
CA TYR A 84 -27.12 -10.41 -16.49
C TYR A 84 -27.35 -11.89 -16.11
N LYS A 85 -26.59 -12.82 -16.68
CA LYS A 85 -26.79 -14.27 -16.50
C LYS A 85 -25.83 -14.93 -15.49
N GLY A 86 -24.85 -14.21 -14.95
CA GLY A 86 -23.89 -14.73 -13.97
C GLY A 86 -22.85 -15.70 -14.54
N ARG A 87 -22.62 -15.70 -15.86
CA ARG A 87 -21.65 -16.57 -16.55
C ARG A 87 -20.46 -15.77 -17.06
N VAL A 88 -19.27 -16.10 -16.55
CA VAL A 88 -18.03 -15.46 -16.96
C VAL A 88 -17.74 -15.70 -18.45
N VAL A 89 -17.28 -14.66 -19.15
CA VAL A 89 -16.87 -14.74 -20.56
C VAL A 89 -15.41 -15.20 -20.63
N GLU A 90 -15.19 -16.50 -20.49
CA GLU A 90 -13.85 -17.12 -20.33
C GLU A 90 -12.85 -16.70 -21.42
N GLU A 91 -13.29 -16.51 -22.67
CA GLU A 91 -12.37 -16.13 -23.76
C GLU A 91 -11.84 -14.69 -23.69
N LYS A 92 -12.50 -13.83 -22.91
CA LYS A 92 -12.10 -12.44 -22.68
C LYS A 92 -11.52 -12.24 -21.29
N GLN A 93 -11.64 -13.24 -20.43
CA GLN A 93 -11.10 -13.20 -19.09
C GLN A 93 -9.58 -13.20 -19.16
N ILE A 94 -8.99 -12.18 -18.57
CA ILE A 94 -7.58 -12.11 -18.24
C ILE A 94 -7.43 -12.71 -16.85
N SER A 95 -6.50 -13.65 -16.69
CA SER A 95 -6.17 -14.13 -15.37
C SER A 95 -5.41 -13.04 -14.58
N ALA A 96 -5.54 -13.01 -13.24
CA ALA A 96 -4.66 -12.18 -12.40
C ALA A 96 -3.16 -12.45 -12.70
N TYR A 97 -2.86 -13.65 -13.20
CA TYR A 97 -1.57 -14.11 -13.70
C TYR A 97 -1.12 -13.37 -14.99
N ASP A 98 -2.01 -13.08 -15.94
CA ASP A 98 -1.68 -12.35 -17.17
C ASP A 98 -1.50 -10.83 -16.93
N LEU A 99 -2.17 -10.27 -15.92
CA LEU A 99 -1.98 -8.88 -15.47
C LEU A 99 -0.61 -8.67 -14.80
N SER A 100 -0.09 -9.69 -14.11
CA SER A 100 1.26 -9.67 -13.54
C SER A 100 2.38 -9.72 -14.60
N GLY A 101 2.03 -10.11 -15.83
CA GLY A 101 3.00 -10.44 -16.89
C GLY A 101 3.85 -11.67 -16.55
N ARG A 102 4.56 -12.20 -17.55
CA ARG A 102 5.51 -13.33 -17.45
C ARG A 102 6.68 -13.14 -16.48
N VAL A 103 6.65 -12.15 -15.59
CA VAL A 103 7.61 -12.01 -14.49
C VAL A 103 7.21 -12.89 -13.31
N ALA A 104 5.91 -13.14 -13.08
CA ALA A 104 5.47 -14.13 -12.08
C ALA A 104 5.88 -15.57 -12.44
N TRP A 105 6.12 -15.82 -13.72
CA TRP A 105 6.72 -17.06 -14.22
C TRP A 105 7.78 -16.75 -15.26
N LEU A 106 9.00 -16.45 -14.79
CA LEU A 106 10.11 -17.26 -15.29
C LEU A 106 9.60 -18.68 -15.23
N SER A 107 9.30 -19.29 -16.39
CA SER A 107 8.90 -20.67 -16.51
C SER A 107 9.70 -21.42 -15.47
N SER A 108 9.07 -21.87 -14.39
CA SER A 108 9.83 -22.60 -13.39
C SER A 108 10.50 -23.69 -14.18
N ARG A 109 11.85 -23.69 -14.16
CA ARG A 109 12.54 -24.88 -14.61
C ARG A 109 11.87 -25.98 -13.83
N LYS A 110 11.30 -26.96 -14.53
CA LYS A 110 10.55 -28.08 -13.97
C LYS A 110 11.15 -28.45 -12.60
N GLY A 111 10.52 -28.02 -11.50
CA GLY A 111 11.10 -28.11 -10.15
C GLY A 111 11.40 -26.81 -9.36
N THR A 112 11.08 -25.58 -9.81
CA THR A 112 11.20 -24.35 -8.99
C THR A 112 9.83 -23.76 -8.59
N MET A 113 9.73 -23.22 -7.37
CA MET A 113 8.50 -22.53 -6.89
C MET A 113 8.24 -21.24 -7.67
N PRO A 114 6.98 -20.73 -7.74
CA PRO A 114 6.72 -19.39 -8.26
C PRO A 114 7.58 -18.36 -7.53
N ALA A 115 8.21 -17.44 -8.28
CA ALA A 115 9.20 -16.52 -7.73
C ALA A 115 8.58 -15.47 -6.80
N GLU A 116 7.28 -15.18 -6.98
CA GLU A 116 6.56 -14.16 -6.24
C GLU A 116 6.16 -14.63 -4.83
N ASN A 117 6.46 -13.79 -3.83
CA ASN A 117 6.07 -13.96 -2.44
C ASN A 117 5.59 -12.62 -1.90
N ARG A 118 4.26 -12.46 -1.76
CA ARG A 118 3.63 -11.19 -1.37
C ARG A 118 3.45 -11.08 0.13
N ILE A 119 4.26 -10.24 0.77
CA ILE A 119 4.09 -9.79 2.16
C ILE A 119 3.60 -8.34 2.15
N VAL A 120 4.35 -7.46 1.48
CA VAL A 120 4.03 -6.02 1.34
C VAL A 120 2.79 -5.81 0.49
N LEU A 121 2.64 -6.59 -0.58
CA LEU A 121 1.56 -6.44 -1.56
C LEU A 121 0.43 -7.44 -1.36
N LYS A 122 0.32 -8.06 -0.17
CA LYS A 122 -0.68 -9.09 0.14
C LYS A 122 -2.10 -8.66 -0.25
N ASN A 123 -2.48 -7.44 0.11
CA ASN A 123 -3.83 -6.91 -0.07
C ASN A 123 -4.01 -6.11 -1.36
N VAL A 124 -2.92 -5.65 -1.97
CA VAL A 124 -2.97 -4.75 -3.14
C VAL A 124 -3.59 -5.50 -4.33
N GLY A 125 -4.75 -5.00 -4.79
CA GLY A 125 -5.54 -5.60 -5.86
C GLY A 125 -6.48 -6.73 -5.42
N LEU A 126 -6.47 -7.09 -4.14
CA LEU A 126 -7.38 -8.08 -3.55
C LEU A 126 -8.57 -7.41 -2.85
N ILE A 127 -8.34 -6.27 -2.20
CA ILE A 127 -9.35 -5.53 -1.43
C ILE A 127 -9.73 -4.21 -2.12
N ASP A 128 -10.91 -3.68 -1.80
CA ASP A 128 -11.23 -2.27 -1.99
C ASP A 128 -10.42 -1.41 -1.00
N PRO A 129 -9.44 -0.62 -1.47
CA PRO A 129 -8.59 0.20 -0.59
C PRO A 129 -9.35 1.32 0.13
N GLU A 130 -10.59 1.58 -0.26
CA GLU A 130 -11.44 2.61 0.34
C GLU A 130 -12.49 2.04 1.30
N ASN A 131 -12.44 0.73 1.58
CA ASN A 131 -13.32 0.05 2.52
C ASN A 131 -12.52 -0.59 3.67
N ILE A 132 -12.59 0.02 4.86
CA ILE A 132 -11.91 -0.49 6.06
C ILE A 132 -12.35 -1.91 6.45
N GLU A 133 -13.59 -2.31 6.17
CA GLU A 133 -14.08 -3.64 6.54
C GLU A 133 -13.39 -4.74 5.73
N GLU A 134 -13.04 -4.48 4.47
CA GLU A 134 -12.29 -5.44 3.67
C GLU A 134 -10.87 -5.62 4.19
N TYR A 135 -10.25 -4.55 4.68
CA TYR A 135 -8.96 -4.65 5.36
C TYR A 135 -9.08 -5.50 6.63
N ILE A 136 -10.08 -5.25 7.48
CA ILE A 136 -10.34 -6.01 8.71
C ILE A 136 -10.58 -7.50 8.42
N ILE A 137 -11.40 -7.83 7.41
CA ILE A 137 -11.67 -9.22 7.00
C ILE A 137 -10.38 -9.94 6.56
N ASN A 138 -9.39 -9.21 6.05
CA ASN A 138 -8.12 -9.74 5.56
C ASN A 138 -6.98 -9.63 6.61
N GLU A 139 -7.29 -9.85 7.88
CA GLU A 139 -6.37 -9.79 9.05
C GLU A 139 -5.94 -8.37 9.45
N GLY A 140 -6.64 -7.35 8.98
CA GLY A 140 -6.34 -5.95 9.28
C GLY A 140 -6.58 -5.61 10.75
N TYR A 141 -5.65 -4.84 11.34
CA TYR A 141 -5.68 -4.43 12.75
C TYR A 141 -5.53 -5.57 13.79
N GLU A 142 -5.37 -6.82 13.36
CA GLU A 142 -5.08 -7.93 14.27
C GLU A 142 -3.71 -7.76 14.96
N ALA A 143 -2.68 -7.34 14.21
CA ALA A 143 -1.34 -7.15 14.77
C ALA A 143 -1.32 -6.00 15.78
N LEU A 144 -2.04 -4.91 15.49
CA LEU A 144 -2.21 -3.82 16.45
C LEU A 144 -2.93 -4.32 17.72
N GLY A 145 -4.00 -5.11 17.56
CA GLY A 145 -4.71 -5.72 18.68
C GLY A 145 -3.80 -6.57 19.57
N THR A 146 -2.96 -7.42 18.98
CA THR A 146 -1.94 -8.21 19.70
C THR A 146 -0.94 -7.31 20.41
N VAL A 147 -0.38 -6.31 19.72
CA VAL A 147 0.64 -5.42 20.28
C VAL A 147 0.11 -4.64 21.49
N LEU A 148 -1.11 -4.10 21.41
CA LEU A 148 -1.68 -3.29 22.49
C LEU A 148 -2.14 -4.11 23.70
N LYS A 149 -2.53 -5.38 23.51
CA LYS A 149 -3.10 -6.21 24.58
C LYS A 149 -2.12 -7.19 25.21
N GLU A 150 -1.13 -7.63 24.44
CA GLU A 150 -0.31 -8.79 24.81
C GLU A 150 1.19 -8.49 24.83
N MET A 151 1.63 -7.33 24.34
CA MET A 151 3.05 -6.99 24.22
C MET A 151 3.37 -5.66 24.89
N THR A 152 4.51 -5.60 25.56
CA THR A 152 5.14 -4.33 25.96
C THR A 152 5.83 -3.67 24.76
N PRO A 153 6.07 -2.33 24.78
CA PRO A 153 6.83 -1.65 23.74
C PRO A 153 8.20 -2.28 23.46
N ASP A 154 8.91 -2.74 24.50
CA ASP A 154 10.21 -3.40 24.38
C ASP A 154 10.11 -4.76 23.68
N GLU A 155 9.05 -5.53 23.95
CA GLU A 155 8.79 -6.81 23.26
C GLU A 155 8.44 -6.57 21.79
N THR A 156 7.65 -5.55 21.48
CA THR A 156 7.36 -5.16 20.09
C THR A 156 8.64 -4.81 19.35
N ILE A 157 9.50 -3.97 19.94
CA ILE A 157 10.81 -3.62 19.36
C ILE A 157 11.67 -4.89 19.18
N LYS A 158 11.66 -5.80 20.15
CA LYS A 158 12.41 -7.05 20.08
C LYS A 158 11.96 -7.91 18.90
N VAL A 159 10.66 -8.05 18.65
CA VAL A 159 10.15 -8.80 17.49
C VAL A 159 10.63 -8.19 16.17
N ILE A 160 10.60 -6.86 16.03
CA ILE A 160 11.11 -6.17 14.83
C ILE A 160 12.64 -6.27 14.70
N LYS A 161 13.38 -6.30 15.81
CA LYS A 161 14.83 -6.54 15.79
C LYS A 161 15.15 -7.98 15.37
N ASP A 162 14.42 -8.95 15.92
CA ASP A 162 14.62 -10.36 15.67
C ASP A 162 14.26 -10.76 14.23
N SER A 163 13.35 -10.02 13.58
CA SER A 163 13.05 -10.18 12.15
C SER A 163 14.22 -9.84 11.23
N GLY A 164 15.15 -9.00 11.71
CA GLY A 164 16.24 -8.49 10.89
C GLY A 164 15.79 -7.53 9.79
N LEU A 165 14.56 -7.01 9.85
CA LEU A 165 14.05 -6.04 8.88
C LEU A 165 15.00 -4.84 8.77
N GLN A 166 15.35 -4.51 7.53
CA GLN A 166 16.17 -3.36 7.17
C GLN A 166 15.30 -2.33 6.44
N GLY A 167 15.64 -1.05 6.59
CA GLY A 167 14.96 0.04 5.90
C GLY A 167 14.93 -0.16 4.38
N ARG A 168 13.73 -0.19 3.81
CA ARG A 168 13.46 -0.41 2.39
C ARG A 168 13.49 0.85 1.52
N GLY A 169 13.82 2.00 2.13
CA GLY A 169 14.09 3.26 1.43
C GLY A 169 15.49 3.39 0.84
N GLY A 170 16.31 2.32 0.84
CA GLY A 170 17.63 2.27 0.20
C GLY A 170 18.80 2.15 1.17
N ALA A 171 18.80 2.88 2.29
CA ALA A 171 19.93 2.89 3.23
C ALA A 171 20.17 1.58 4.00
N GLY A 172 19.18 0.68 4.05
CA GLY A 172 19.33 -0.65 4.67
C GLY A 172 19.58 -0.65 6.18
N PHE A 173 19.33 0.46 6.89
CA PHE A 173 19.55 0.53 8.34
C PHE A 173 18.58 -0.42 9.09
N PRO A 174 19.03 -1.18 10.11
CA PRO A 174 18.17 -2.11 10.84
C PRO A 174 16.99 -1.38 11.53
N THR A 175 15.76 -1.72 11.15
CA THR A 175 14.55 -1.01 11.57
C THR A 175 14.35 -1.11 13.08
N GLY A 176 14.46 -2.31 13.66
CA GLY A 176 14.29 -2.51 15.10
C GLY A 176 15.36 -1.79 15.94
N LEU A 177 16.58 -1.61 15.42
CA LEU A 177 17.61 -0.80 16.08
C LEU A 177 17.24 0.69 16.05
N LYS A 178 16.72 1.18 14.92
CA LYS A 178 16.23 2.56 14.82
C LYS A 178 15.10 2.81 15.83
N TRP A 179 14.16 1.87 15.95
CA TRP A 179 13.07 1.95 16.92
C TRP A 179 13.60 1.99 18.36
N GLN A 180 14.56 1.13 18.69
CA GLN A 180 15.21 1.13 20.01
C GLN A 180 15.85 2.49 20.35
N PHE A 181 16.49 3.15 19.38
CA PHE A 181 17.09 4.47 19.61
C PHE A 181 16.05 5.54 19.91
N VAL A 182 14.91 5.55 19.20
CA VAL A 182 13.83 6.52 19.45
C VAL A 182 13.11 6.21 20.76
N ASN A 183 12.86 4.94 21.07
CA ASN A 183 12.27 4.53 22.34
C ASN A 183 13.16 4.97 23.54
N GLY A 184 14.46 4.74 23.47
CA GLY A 184 15.41 5.13 24.52
C GLY A 184 15.75 6.62 24.60
N ALA A 185 15.31 7.44 23.64
CA ALA A 185 15.58 8.87 23.63
C ALA A 185 14.77 9.61 24.72
N LYS A 186 15.40 10.60 25.36
CA LYS A 186 14.78 11.40 26.42
C LYS A 186 13.69 12.32 25.86
N GLY A 187 12.57 12.39 26.56
CA GLY A 187 11.45 13.30 26.26
C GLY A 187 10.11 12.56 26.19
N ASN A 188 9.03 13.26 26.54
CA ASN A 188 7.69 12.68 26.59
C ASN A 188 6.95 12.78 25.23
N LYS A 189 7.40 13.68 24.34
CA LYS A 189 6.82 13.88 23.02
C LYS A 189 7.77 13.29 21.97
N LYS A 190 7.24 12.44 21.11
CA LYS A 190 7.97 11.78 20.03
C LYS A 190 7.05 11.68 18.81
N TYR A 191 7.65 11.56 17.63
CA TYR A 191 6.90 11.52 16.38
C TYR A 191 7.24 10.27 15.55
N VAL A 192 6.27 9.81 14.77
CA VAL A 192 6.49 8.79 13.73
C VAL A 192 6.17 9.38 12.37
N ILE A 193 7.10 9.25 11.43
CA ILE A 193 6.95 9.73 10.06
C ILE A 193 7.02 8.55 9.09
N CYS A 194 5.99 8.43 8.27
CA CYS A 194 6.01 7.62 7.05
C CYS A 194 6.54 8.48 5.91
N ASN A 195 7.74 8.15 5.40
CA ASN A 195 8.32 8.78 4.22
C ASN A 195 7.79 8.12 2.95
N ALA A 196 6.88 8.83 2.27
CA ALA A 196 6.21 8.48 1.03
C ALA A 196 6.52 9.49 -0.10
N ASP A 197 7.71 10.09 -0.08
CA ASP A 197 8.12 11.02 -1.15
C ASP A 197 8.48 10.30 -2.46
N GLU A 198 8.87 9.00 -2.40
CA GLU A 198 9.20 8.11 -3.55
C GLU A 198 9.73 8.86 -4.78
N SER A 199 10.76 9.68 -4.58
CA SER A 199 11.25 10.62 -5.59
C SER A 199 12.20 9.99 -6.61
N GLU A 200 12.68 8.77 -6.37
CA GLU A 200 13.61 8.09 -7.27
C GLU A 200 12.95 7.74 -8.61
N PRO A 201 13.56 8.12 -9.75
CA PRO A 201 13.04 7.74 -11.06
C PRO A 201 12.92 6.22 -11.21
N GLY A 202 11.75 5.76 -11.64
CA GLY A 202 11.49 4.34 -11.88
C GLY A 202 11.02 3.56 -10.63
N THR A 203 10.81 4.22 -9.50
CA THR A 203 10.14 3.64 -8.33
C THR A 203 8.69 4.08 -8.25
N PHE A 204 7.79 3.13 -7.97
CA PHE A 204 6.35 3.33 -7.78
C PHE A 204 5.76 2.27 -6.82
N LYS A 205 6.62 1.61 -6.04
CA LYS A 205 6.26 0.56 -5.09
C LYS A 205 5.50 1.13 -3.90
N ASP A 206 5.89 2.31 -3.43
CA ASP A 206 5.29 2.94 -2.25
C ASP A 206 3.93 3.53 -2.60
N ARG A 207 3.82 4.13 -3.80
CA ARG A 207 2.55 4.55 -4.39
C ARG A 207 1.51 3.44 -4.34
N LEU A 208 1.86 2.23 -4.77
CA LEU A 208 0.94 1.10 -4.85
C LEU A 208 0.44 0.64 -3.49
N VAL A 209 1.30 0.66 -2.48
CA VAL A 209 0.88 0.33 -1.12
C VAL A 209 -0.09 1.40 -0.60
N LEU A 210 0.21 2.68 -0.79
CA LEU A 210 -0.67 3.76 -0.31
C LEU A 210 -2.01 3.82 -1.06
N GLU A 211 -2.01 3.49 -2.35
CA GLU A 211 -3.22 3.47 -3.15
C GLU A 211 -4.02 2.16 -2.97
N GLY A 212 -3.37 1.03 -2.69
CA GLY A 212 -4.00 -0.29 -2.66
C GLY A 212 -4.23 -0.88 -1.27
N ASP A 213 -3.51 -0.42 -0.25
CA ASP A 213 -3.68 -0.84 1.15
C ASP A 213 -3.26 0.29 2.13
N PRO A 214 -4.00 1.42 2.14
CA PRO A 214 -3.69 2.55 3.01
C PRO A 214 -3.81 2.20 4.51
N HIS A 215 -4.74 1.31 4.87
CA HIS A 215 -4.92 0.86 6.25
C HIS A 215 -3.73 0.05 6.77
N GLY A 216 -3.06 -0.73 5.91
CA GLY A 216 -1.77 -1.36 6.20
C GLY A 216 -0.71 -0.42 6.75
N ILE A 217 -0.63 0.79 6.18
CA ILE A 217 0.32 1.82 6.64
C ILE A 217 -0.14 2.46 7.95
N ILE A 218 -1.44 2.70 8.13
CA ILE A 218 -1.98 3.21 9.39
C ILE A 218 -1.72 2.23 10.54
N GLU A 219 -2.01 0.95 10.36
CA GLU A 219 -1.75 -0.10 11.36
C GLU A 219 -0.25 -0.16 11.72
N ALA A 220 0.62 -0.14 10.70
CA ALA A 220 2.06 -0.15 10.92
C ALA A 220 2.56 1.07 11.69
N MET A 221 2.04 2.26 11.39
CA MET A 221 2.39 3.50 12.12
C MET A 221 1.90 3.46 13.56
N LEU A 222 0.71 2.91 13.82
CA LEU A 222 0.18 2.70 15.18
C LEU A 222 1.08 1.76 16.00
N ILE A 223 1.49 0.63 15.42
CA ILE A 223 2.42 -0.32 16.07
C ILE A 223 3.77 0.36 16.35
N ALA A 224 4.29 1.11 15.38
CA ALA A 224 5.55 1.84 15.53
C ALA A 224 5.46 2.91 16.63
N ALA A 225 4.36 3.65 16.67
CA ALA A 225 4.11 4.70 17.65
C ALA A 225 4.00 4.14 19.07
N TYR A 226 3.24 3.05 19.25
CA TYR A 226 3.19 2.33 20.52
C TYR A 226 4.58 1.88 20.97
N ALA A 227 5.34 1.25 20.06
CA ALA A 227 6.67 0.74 20.36
C ALA A 227 7.65 1.84 20.79
N VAL A 228 7.60 3.03 20.17
CA VAL A 228 8.55 4.11 20.50
C VAL A 228 8.04 5.10 21.55
N GLY A 229 6.76 5.04 21.90
CA GLY A 229 6.10 6.00 22.77
C GLY A 229 5.84 7.34 22.09
N ALA A 230 5.35 7.32 20.85
CA ALA A 230 4.88 8.49 20.12
C ALA A 230 3.36 8.58 20.18
N ASP A 231 2.84 9.80 20.18
CA ASP A 231 1.41 10.14 20.25
C ASP A 231 0.93 10.86 18.97
N GLU A 232 1.84 11.15 18.03
CA GLU A 232 1.54 11.90 16.82
C GLU A 232 2.42 11.46 15.65
N GLY A 233 1.83 11.36 14.47
CA GLY A 233 2.52 10.92 13.27
C GLY A 233 2.17 11.70 12.01
N TYR A 234 3.06 11.60 11.03
CA TYR A 234 2.93 12.28 9.74
C TYR A 234 3.17 11.29 8.60
N VAL A 235 2.29 11.30 7.60
CA VAL A 235 2.53 10.66 6.30
C VAL A 235 2.95 11.77 5.35
N TYR A 236 4.23 11.81 5.00
CA TYR A 236 4.76 12.77 4.02
C TYR A 236 4.64 12.15 2.64
N ILE A 237 3.63 12.56 1.88
CA ILE A 237 3.34 12.03 0.55
C ILE A 237 3.75 13.08 -0.47
N ARG A 238 4.50 12.70 -1.52
CA ARG A 238 4.81 13.64 -2.60
C ARG A 238 3.53 14.20 -3.24
N GLY A 239 3.55 15.48 -3.61
CA GLY A 239 2.36 16.18 -4.11
C GLY A 239 1.79 15.60 -5.42
N GLU A 240 2.62 14.88 -6.19
CA GLU A 240 2.21 14.24 -7.45
C GLU A 240 1.29 13.02 -7.23
N TYR A 241 1.25 12.43 -6.04
CA TYR A 241 0.43 11.27 -5.74
C TYR A 241 -0.96 11.65 -5.20
N GLY A 242 -1.71 12.38 -6.00
CA GLY A 242 -3.05 12.88 -5.61
C GLY A 242 -4.03 11.78 -5.18
N LEU A 243 -4.02 10.61 -5.85
CA LEU A 243 -4.86 9.48 -5.46
C LEU A 243 -4.44 8.86 -4.12
N ALA A 244 -3.14 8.68 -3.89
CA ALA A 244 -2.62 8.20 -2.62
C ALA A 244 -2.99 9.15 -1.46
N ILE A 245 -2.88 10.46 -1.67
CA ILE A 245 -3.30 11.47 -0.68
C ILE A 245 -4.78 11.32 -0.36
N SER A 246 -5.65 11.27 -1.37
CA SER A 246 -7.10 11.10 -1.21
C SER A 246 -7.46 9.82 -0.47
N ARG A 247 -6.86 8.68 -0.83
CA ARG A 247 -7.14 7.38 -0.20
C ARG A 247 -6.63 7.32 1.23
N MET A 248 -5.42 7.83 1.50
CA MET A 248 -4.91 7.94 2.86
C MET A 248 -5.77 8.85 3.73
N GLN A 249 -6.28 9.97 3.21
CA GLN A 249 -7.21 10.85 3.93
C GLN A 249 -8.49 10.11 4.33
N LYS A 250 -9.08 9.37 3.39
CA LYS A 250 -10.28 8.56 3.64
C LYS A 250 -10.02 7.45 4.65
N ALA A 251 -8.93 6.71 4.51
CA ALA A 251 -8.55 5.64 5.43
C ALA A 251 -8.30 6.16 6.86
N ILE A 252 -7.65 7.33 7.00
CA ILE A 252 -7.47 7.99 8.30
C ILE A 252 -8.83 8.35 8.91
N GLN A 253 -9.76 8.89 8.11
CA GLN A 253 -11.09 9.21 8.60
C GLN A 253 -11.85 7.96 9.04
N GLN A 254 -11.83 6.89 8.24
CA GLN A 254 -12.44 5.61 8.60
C GLN A 254 -11.83 5.01 9.88
N ALA A 255 -10.51 5.07 10.04
CA ALA A 255 -9.84 4.59 11.24
C ALA A 255 -10.26 5.39 12.49
N ARG A 256 -10.47 6.71 12.38
CA ARG A 256 -11.03 7.54 13.45
C ARG A 256 -12.48 7.18 13.76
N ASP A 257 -13.31 6.99 12.72
CA ASP A 257 -14.73 6.64 12.88
C ASP A 257 -14.91 5.27 13.57
N TYR A 258 -13.98 4.33 13.34
CA TYR A 258 -13.93 3.03 14.01
C TYR A 258 -13.19 3.06 15.37
N ASN A 259 -12.73 4.22 15.83
CA ASN A 259 -11.94 4.40 17.05
C ASN A 259 -10.64 3.55 17.08
N LEU A 260 -10.05 3.35 15.90
CA LEU A 260 -8.76 2.68 15.68
C LEU A 260 -7.61 3.69 15.56
N LEU A 261 -7.92 4.99 15.49
CA LEU A 261 -6.99 6.11 15.48
C LEU A 261 -7.57 7.25 16.32
N GLY A 262 -6.73 8.03 16.99
CA GLY A 262 -7.14 9.08 17.92
C GLY A 262 -6.89 8.70 19.38
N GLU A 263 -7.90 8.89 20.23
CA GLU A 263 -7.79 8.69 21.68
C GLU A 263 -8.22 7.29 22.12
N ASN A 264 -7.54 6.74 23.14
CA ASN A 264 -7.90 5.50 23.82
C ASN A 264 -8.18 4.33 22.86
N ILE A 265 -7.23 4.09 21.95
CA ILE A 265 -7.34 3.11 20.87
C ILE A 265 -7.52 1.71 21.47
N PHE A 266 -8.47 0.94 20.95
CA PHE A 266 -8.89 -0.36 21.51
C PHE A 266 -9.36 -0.32 22.98
N GLY A 267 -9.71 0.86 23.51
CA GLY A 267 -10.07 1.06 24.91
C GLY A 267 -8.88 0.99 25.88
N THR A 268 -7.65 1.14 25.34
CA THR A 268 -6.41 1.24 26.14
C THR A 268 -6.12 2.70 26.51
N ASP A 269 -5.01 2.96 27.21
CA ASP A 269 -4.49 4.31 27.46
C ASP A 269 -3.64 4.86 26.29
N PHE A 270 -3.38 4.04 25.27
CA PHE A 270 -2.64 4.44 24.09
C PHE A 270 -3.49 5.32 23.17
N SER A 271 -2.91 6.45 22.77
CA SER A 271 -3.51 7.42 21.84
C SER A 271 -2.48 7.82 20.80
N PHE A 272 -2.90 7.92 19.55
CA PHE A 272 -2.04 8.28 18.43
C PHE A 272 -2.89 8.86 17.31
N ASP A 273 -2.48 9.99 16.74
CA ASP A 273 -3.13 10.57 15.57
C ASP A 273 -2.16 10.77 14.41
N ILE A 274 -2.71 10.80 13.19
CA ILE A 274 -1.94 10.91 11.95
C ILE A 274 -2.38 12.13 11.14
N HIS A 275 -1.39 12.87 10.66
CA HIS A 275 -1.55 13.97 9.71
C HIS A 275 -0.96 13.60 8.35
N ILE A 276 -1.53 14.13 7.28
CA ILE A 276 -0.95 14.04 5.93
C ILE A 276 -0.27 15.37 5.61
N HIS A 277 0.98 15.29 5.15
CA HIS A 277 1.71 16.42 4.61
C HIS A 277 2.01 16.15 3.13
N ALA A 278 1.43 16.95 2.24
CA ALA A 278 1.68 16.85 0.81
C ALA A 278 2.96 17.63 0.45
N GLY A 279 3.94 16.94 -0.13
CA GLY A 279 5.20 17.55 -0.58
C GLY A 279 5.02 18.49 -1.77
N ALA A 280 5.99 19.39 -1.96
CA ALA A 280 5.95 20.43 -3.00
C ALA A 280 6.82 20.12 -4.24
N GLY A 281 7.04 18.84 -4.56
CA GLY A 281 7.76 18.40 -5.77
C GLY A 281 9.29 18.50 -5.70
N ALA A 282 9.87 18.37 -4.51
CA ALA A 282 11.32 18.49 -4.32
C ALA A 282 11.97 17.13 -4.01
N TYR A 283 12.72 16.57 -4.98
CA TYR A 283 13.41 15.28 -4.86
C TYR A 283 14.23 15.13 -3.55
N ILE A 284 14.88 16.21 -3.12
CA ILE A 284 15.71 16.20 -1.91
C ILE A 284 14.90 15.91 -0.63
N CYS A 285 13.58 16.14 -0.63
CA CYS A 285 12.70 15.83 0.50
C CYS A 285 12.48 14.33 0.69
N GLY A 286 13.01 13.47 -0.19
CA GLY A 286 13.16 12.05 0.12
C GLY A 286 14.21 11.77 1.20
N GLU A 287 15.16 12.70 1.43
CA GLU A 287 16.14 12.62 2.52
C GLU A 287 15.50 12.93 3.88
N GLU A 288 15.79 12.11 4.89
CA GLU A 288 15.11 12.10 6.20
C GLU A 288 15.05 13.48 6.89
N THR A 289 16.11 14.28 6.83
CA THR A 289 16.17 15.60 7.49
C THR A 289 15.59 16.72 6.64
N ALA A 290 15.76 16.67 5.32
CA ALA A 290 15.09 17.60 4.40
C ALA A 290 13.57 17.43 4.43
N LEU A 291 13.09 16.19 4.55
CA LEU A 291 11.68 15.87 4.78
C LEU A 291 11.16 16.55 6.04
N ILE A 292 11.91 16.44 7.15
CA ILE A 292 11.56 17.08 8.42
C ILE A 292 11.49 18.60 8.26
N GLU A 293 12.46 19.24 7.61
CA GLU A 293 12.40 20.68 7.33
C GLU A 293 11.13 21.06 6.56
N SER A 294 10.73 20.25 5.56
CA SER A 294 9.50 20.48 4.80
C SER A 294 8.25 20.38 5.70
N ILE A 295 8.17 19.40 6.59
CA ILE A 295 7.04 19.28 7.54
C ILE A 295 6.99 20.49 8.48
N GLU A 296 8.15 20.99 8.92
CA GLU A 296 8.26 22.18 9.77
C GLU A 296 7.92 23.49 9.04
N GLY A 297 7.65 23.44 7.73
CA GLY A 297 7.31 24.60 6.90
C GLY A 297 8.52 25.36 6.36
N ASN A 298 9.73 24.80 6.50
CA ASN A 298 10.96 25.37 5.98
C ASN A 298 11.29 24.83 4.58
N ARG A 299 12.35 25.38 3.97
CA ARG A 299 12.92 24.81 2.75
C ARG A 299 13.55 23.46 3.09
N GLY A 300 13.33 22.45 2.25
CA GLY A 300 13.86 21.08 2.42
C GLY A 300 15.38 20.96 2.22
N GLU A 301 16.16 21.64 3.06
CA GLU A 301 17.61 21.58 3.08
C GLU A 301 18.05 20.55 4.13
N PRO A 302 18.89 19.55 3.79
CA PRO A 302 19.34 18.57 4.75
C PRO A 302 20.05 19.20 5.96
N ARG A 303 19.78 18.67 7.15
CA ARG A 303 20.43 19.09 8.40
C ARG A 303 21.81 18.44 8.54
N PRO A 304 22.82 19.16 9.07
CA PRO A 304 24.07 18.54 9.47
C PRO A 304 23.80 17.53 10.60
N ARG A 305 24.42 16.35 10.50
CA ARG A 305 24.37 15.30 11.53
C ARG A 305 25.76 15.16 12.16
N PRO A 306 25.89 15.00 13.49
CA PRO A 306 24.83 14.98 14.51
C PRO A 306 24.23 16.37 14.83
N PRO A 307 23.02 16.44 15.47
CA PRO A 307 22.23 15.31 15.98
C PRO A 307 21.47 14.54 14.89
N TYR A 308 21.20 13.25 15.14
CA TYR A 308 20.36 12.42 14.26
C TYR A 308 18.87 12.63 14.57
N PRO A 309 17.96 12.39 13.61
CA PRO A 309 16.51 12.52 13.82
C PRO A 309 15.95 11.67 14.97
N THR A 310 16.59 10.52 15.25
CA THR A 310 16.22 9.66 16.38
C THR A 310 16.40 10.33 17.74
N THR A 311 17.21 11.39 17.81
CA THR A 311 17.45 12.18 19.03
C THR A 311 16.79 13.55 18.94
N ALA A 312 16.94 14.25 17.81
CA ALA A 312 16.37 15.57 17.56
C ALA A 312 15.96 15.67 16.08
N GLY A 313 14.74 15.25 15.79
CA GLY A 313 14.11 15.31 14.47
C GLY A 313 13.07 16.43 14.41
N LEU A 314 11.82 16.06 14.15
CA LEU A 314 10.69 16.96 14.01
C LEU A 314 10.51 17.81 15.28
N TRP A 315 10.57 19.13 15.11
CA TRP A 315 10.54 20.13 16.17
C TRP A 315 11.49 19.82 17.33
N GLN A 316 12.69 19.32 16.97
CA GLN A 316 13.75 18.94 17.91
C GLN A 316 13.34 17.83 18.90
N LYS A 317 12.34 17.00 18.54
CA LYS A 317 11.92 15.83 19.32
C LYS A 317 12.42 14.53 18.69
N PRO A 318 12.61 13.46 19.47
CA PRO A 318 12.93 12.14 18.93
C PRO A 318 11.89 11.73 17.89
N THR A 319 12.36 11.42 16.68
CA THR A 319 11.49 11.16 15.54
C THR A 319 11.90 9.88 14.84
N LEU A 320 10.96 8.97 14.69
CA LEU A 320 11.13 7.76 13.92
C LEU A 320 10.69 8.01 12.48
N VAL A 321 11.62 7.96 11.51
CA VAL A 321 11.26 8.02 10.08
C VAL A 321 11.49 6.68 9.42
N ASN A 322 10.44 6.12 8.81
CA ASN A 322 10.48 4.87 8.07
C ASN A 322 9.81 5.03 6.69
N ASN A 323 10.33 4.30 5.69
CA ASN A 323 9.75 4.25 4.35
C ASN A 323 8.48 3.39 4.33
N VAL A 324 7.55 3.68 3.41
CA VAL A 324 6.27 2.96 3.22
C VAL A 324 6.47 1.44 3.17
N GLU A 325 7.31 0.91 2.28
CA GLU A 325 7.57 -0.54 2.21
C GLU A 325 8.17 -1.11 3.50
N THR A 326 8.92 -0.31 4.27
CA THR A 326 9.42 -0.75 5.58
C THR A 326 8.27 -0.95 6.56
N LEU A 327 7.33 0.00 6.59
CA LEU A 327 6.15 -0.05 7.46
C LEU A 327 5.19 -1.16 7.03
N ALA A 328 4.99 -1.36 5.73
CA ALA A 328 4.10 -2.41 5.21
C ALA A 328 4.47 -3.84 5.64
N ASN A 329 5.73 -4.08 6.01
CA ASN A 329 6.17 -5.37 6.55
C ASN A 329 5.78 -5.58 8.03
N ILE A 330 5.51 -4.51 8.78
CA ILE A 330 5.36 -4.55 10.25
C ILE A 330 4.18 -5.42 10.68
N PRO A 331 2.94 -5.26 10.16
CA PRO A 331 1.82 -6.07 10.62
C PRO A 331 2.06 -7.58 10.42
N ALA A 332 2.57 -7.96 9.25
CA ALA A 332 2.88 -9.36 8.95
C ALA A 332 3.99 -9.93 9.85
N ILE A 333 5.03 -9.14 10.18
CA ILE A 333 6.08 -9.54 11.13
C ILE A 333 5.51 -9.77 12.53
N ILE A 334 4.57 -8.92 12.97
CA ILE A 334 3.93 -9.09 14.29
C ILE A 334 3.05 -10.34 14.30
N ARG A 335 2.17 -10.53 13.30
CA ARG A 335 1.27 -11.69 13.24
C ARG A 335 2.01 -13.03 13.20
N ASN A 336 3.10 -13.11 12.44
CA ASN A 336 3.80 -14.37 12.20
C ASN A 336 5.09 -14.53 13.03
N GLY A 337 5.54 -13.47 13.69
CA GLY A 337 6.77 -13.42 14.47
C GLY A 337 8.03 -13.10 13.66
N GLY A 338 9.05 -12.54 14.34
CA GLY A 338 10.30 -12.14 13.70
C GLY A 338 11.07 -13.30 13.07
N ALA A 339 11.07 -14.47 13.70
CA ALA A 339 11.74 -15.66 13.16
C ALA A 339 11.16 -16.11 11.82
N TRP A 340 9.84 -15.98 11.62
CA TRP A 340 9.19 -16.26 10.34
C TRP A 340 9.75 -15.37 9.24
N TYR A 341 9.79 -14.06 9.47
CA TYR A 341 10.28 -13.10 8.47
C TYR A 341 11.77 -13.28 8.17
N LYS A 342 12.56 -13.57 9.21
CA LYS A 342 14.01 -13.80 9.07
C LYS A 342 14.37 -15.04 8.25
N ASN A 343 13.48 -16.03 8.18
CA ASN A 343 13.65 -17.23 7.37
C ASN A 343 13.34 -17.01 5.88
N ILE A 344 12.88 -15.83 5.49
CA ILE A 344 12.62 -15.45 4.10
C ILE A 344 13.81 -14.66 3.58
N GLY A 345 14.26 -14.92 2.36
CA GLY A 345 15.43 -14.25 1.77
C GLY A 345 16.77 -14.73 2.32
N THR A 346 17.83 -13.94 2.12
CA THR A 346 19.18 -14.31 2.56
C THR A 346 19.44 -13.96 4.03
N PRO A 347 20.41 -14.63 4.70
CA PRO A 347 20.80 -14.29 6.06
C PRO A 347 21.22 -12.82 6.27
N SER A 348 21.78 -12.18 5.26
CA SER A 348 22.21 -10.76 5.31
C SER A 348 21.10 -9.77 4.94
N SER A 349 20.03 -10.24 4.29
CA SER A 349 18.93 -9.41 3.83
C SER A 349 17.62 -10.20 3.94
N PRO A 350 17.08 -10.34 5.15
CA PRO A 350 15.86 -11.10 5.36
C PRO A 350 14.63 -10.40 4.78
N GLY A 351 13.58 -11.19 4.54
CA GLY A 351 12.31 -10.77 4.01
C GLY A 351 12.24 -10.68 2.50
N THR A 352 11.16 -10.06 2.04
CA THR A 352 10.89 -9.78 0.63
C THR A 352 11.26 -8.34 0.29
N LYS A 353 11.31 -8.06 -1.02
CA LYS A 353 11.48 -6.73 -1.59
C LYS A 353 10.56 -6.59 -2.79
N VAL A 354 9.90 -5.44 -2.89
CA VAL A 354 9.15 -5.05 -4.08
C VAL A 354 10.12 -4.45 -5.08
N TYR A 355 10.27 -5.10 -6.23
CA TYR A 355 11.08 -4.64 -7.35
C TYR A 355 10.19 -4.01 -8.40
N THR A 356 10.55 -2.81 -8.83
CA THR A 356 9.93 -2.14 -9.97
C THR A 356 10.80 -2.35 -11.20
N VAL A 357 10.19 -2.84 -12.29
CA VAL A 357 10.87 -3.14 -13.55
C VAL A 357 10.29 -2.22 -14.62
N LEU A 358 11.08 -1.25 -15.06
CA LEU A 358 10.71 -0.25 -16.06
C LEU A 358 11.85 -0.06 -17.08
N GLY A 359 11.55 0.67 -18.16
CA GLY A 359 12.52 0.97 -19.22
C GLY A 359 12.46 -0.02 -20.37
N ASN A 360 13.59 -0.22 -21.06
CA ASN A 360 13.67 -1.06 -22.25
C ASN A 360 13.81 -2.54 -21.90
N VAL A 361 12.70 -3.15 -21.46
CA VAL A 361 12.60 -4.56 -21.12
C VAL A 361 11.37 -5.19 -21.79
N ASN A 362 11.40 -6.49 -22.04
CA ASN A 362 10.27 -7.19 -22.66
C ASN A 362 9.00 -7.14 -21.80
N VAL A 363 9.16 -7.07 -20.47
CA VAL A 363 8.06 -7.13 -19.51
C VAL A 363 8.36 -6.17 -18.36
N THR A 364 7.61 -5.08 -18.27
CA THR A 364 7.71 -4.06 -17.20
C THR A 364 6.93 -4.47 -15.94
N GLY A 365 6.58 -3.56 -15.04
CA GLY A 365 5.68 -3.81 -13.91
C GLY A 365 6.43 -4.00 -12.60
N LEU A 366 5.89 -4.83 -11.73
CA LEU A 366 6.45 -5.05 -10.40
C LEU A 366 6.43 -6.53 -10.04
N ILE A 367 7.30 -6.90 -9.10
CA ILE A 367 7.25 -8.20 -8.47
C ILE A 367 7.76 -8.09 -7.03
N GLU A 368 7.08 -8.78 -6.11
CA GLU A 368 7.59 -8.96 -4.75
C GLU A 368 8.22 -10.34 -4.63
N VAL A 369 9.52 -10.41 -4.32
CA VAL A 369 10.24 -11.68 -4.17
C VAL A 369 11.09 -11.67 -2.90
N PRO A 370 11.46 -12.85 -2.36
CA PRO A 370 12.48 -12.93 -1.32
C PRO A 370 13.79 -12.28 -1.76
N MET A 371 14.45 -11.53 -0.87
CA MET A 371 15.75 -10.94 -1.14
C MET A 371 16.81 -12.02 -1.33
N GLY A 372 17.49 -12.08 -2.48
CA GLY A 372 18.60 -13.03 -2.72
C GLY A 372 18.68 -13.57 -4.13
#